data_AF-A0A0W8D9E7-F1
#
_entry.id   AF-A0A0W8D9E7-F1
#
_cell.length_a   1.000
_cell.length_b   1.000
_cell.length_c   1.000
_cell.angle_alpha   90.00
_cell.angle_beta   90.00
_cell.angle_gamma   90.00
#
_symmetry.space_group_name_H-M   'P 1'
#
loop_
_entity.id
_entity.type
_entity.pdbx_description
1 polymer ?
#
loop_
_entity_poly.entity_id
_entity_poly.type
_entity_poly.pdbx_seq_one_letter_code
_entity_poly.pdbx_strand_id
1 'polypeptide(L)'
;MKHSGVSKESLCGLINGRMIDAGITHRKNDNIREKIKSLEASFKRAEDWRANTGQGVTDEGDLKSALAKLCPYYDQLAPVMLERASTRPLYSSDALHDRGNIDSDSESESDVENQPSSIGISVAKYGSKKRKSVEEEWNDIRSSMLKVKQEEDAKRMKIEEQKLALAVKKEDRESKLGEVNLVIMQAKAREAVMHEKTQLLLARRQLQDAGVNQDEIDKMLPI
;
A
#
# COMPACT_ATOMS: atom_id res chain seq x y z
N MET A 1 -16.17 -26.91 -1.27
CA MET A 1 -16.69 -26.27 -2.50
C MET A 1 -15.88 -26.80 -3.69
N LYS A 2 -16.51 -27.46 -4.66
CA LYS A 2 -15.83 -27.91 -5.88
C LYS A 2 -15.69 -26.68 -6.78
N HIS A 3 -14.49 -26.09 -6.84
CA HIS A 3 -14.19 -25.10 -7.87
C HIS A 3 -14.30 -25.83 -9.21
N SER A 4 -15.30 -25.51 -10.03
CA SER A 4 -15.24 -25.85 -11.46
C SER A 4 -14.12 -25.00 -12.05
N GLY A 5 -12.89 -25.45 -11.85
CA GLY A 5 -11.68 -24.72 -12.16
C GLY A 5 -11.53 -24.64 -13.66
N VAL A 6 -11.69 -23.43 -14.20
CA VAL A 6 -11.14 -23.08 -15.51
C VAL A 6 -9.69 -23.54 -15.51
N SER A 7 -9.32 -24.43 -16.43
CA SER A 7 -8.00 -25.06 -16.39
C SER A 7 -6.91 -24.01 -16.56
N LYS A 8 -5.76 -24.18 -15.89
CA LYS A 8 -4.60 -23.29 -16.07
C LYS A 8 -4.22 -23.16 -17.56
N GLU A 9 -4.41 -24.24 -18.31
CA GLU A 9 -4.20 -24.30 -19.76
C GLU A 9 -5.13 -23.35 -20.52
N SER A 10 -6.43 -23.40 -20.22
CA SER A 10 -7.40 -22.49 -20.85
C SER A 10 -7.05 -21.03 -20.55
N LEU A 11 -6.73 -20.67 -19.30
CA LEU A 11 -6.30 -19.30 -18.95
C LEU A 11 -5.04 -18.86 -19.71
N CYS A 12 -4.06 -19.74 -19.90
CA CYS A 12 -2.88 -19.43 -20.71
C CYS A 12 -3.26 -19.18 -22.17
N GLY A 13 -4.19 -19.98 -22.73
CA GLY A 13 -4.73 -19.78 -24.07
C GLY A 13 -5.42 -18.43 -24.25
N LEU A 14 -6.16 -17.95 -23.25
CA LEU A 14 -6.76 -16.62 -23.26
C LEU A 14 -5.71 -15.49 -23.30
N ILE A 15 -4.67 -15.62 -22.48
CA ILE A 15 -3.57 -14.66 -22.47
C ILE A 15 -2.90 -14.65 -23.84
N ASN A 16 -2.66 -15.83 -24.42
CA ASN A 16 -2.08 -15.95 -25.75
C ASN A 16 -2.94 -15.26 -26.83
N GLY A 17 -4.27 -15.42 -26.77
CA GLY A 17 -5.20 -14.72 -27.67
C GLY A 17 -5.02 -13.20 -27.60
N ARG A 18 -4.96 -12.62 -26.40
CA ARG A 18 -4.71 -11.18 -26.23
C ARG A 18 -3.33 -10.74 -26.72
N MET A 19 -2.33 -11.60 -26.57
CA MET A 19 -0.99 -11.33 -27.08
C MET A 19 -0.99 -11.29 -28.62
N ILE A 20 -1.70 -12.21 -29.26
CA ILE A 20 -1.88 -12.25 -30.72
C ILE A 20 -2.64 -11.01 -31.21
N ASP A 21 -3.72 -10.61 -30.53
CA ASP A 21 -4.47 -9.38 -30.87
C ASP A 21 -3.59 -8.12 -30.79
N ALA A 22 -2.60 -8.13 -29.89
CA ALA A 22 -1.59 -7.08 -29.75
C ALA A 22 -0.40 -7.23 -30.71
N GLY A 23 -0.43 -8.19 -31.65
CA GLY A 23 0.61 -8.46 -32.64
C GLY A 23 1.76 -9.35 -32.17
N ILE A 24 1.68 -9.92 -30.96
CA ILE A 24 2.70 -10.80 -30.37
C ILE A 24 2.33 -12.26 -30.63
N THR A 25 2.84 -12.83 -31.72
CA THR A 25 2.46 -14.17 -32.20
C THR A 25 3.44 -15.30 -31.86
N HIS A 26 4.64 -14.97 -31.36
CA HIS A 26 5.72 -15.94 -31.14
C HIS A 26 5.64 -16.69 -29.78
N ARG A 27 4.66 -16.36 -28.93
CA ARG A 27 4.53 -16.95 -27.59
C ARG A 27 3.55 -18.11 -27.61
N LYS A 28 3.84 -19.13 -26.79
CA LYS A 28 3.02 -20.33 -26.59
C LYS A 28 2.57 -20.37 -25.14
N ASN A 29 1.56 -21.18 -24.83
CA ASN A 29 1.01 -21.32 -23.48
C ASN A 29 2.07 -21.68 -22.43
N ASP A 30 3.04 -22.54 -22.78
CA ASP A 30 4.15 -22.89 -21.88
C ASP A 30 5.03 -21.69 -21.57
N ASN A 31 5.43 -20.91 -22.59
CA ASN A 31 6.21 -19.69 -22.44
C ASN A 31 5.49 -18.67 -21.53
N ILE A 32 4.17 -18.59 -21.64
CA ILE A 32 3.33 -17.69 -20.83
C ILE A 32 3.32 -18.16 -19.39
N ARG A 33 3.10 -19.46 -19.16
CA ARG A 33 3.10 -20.07 -17.83
C ARG A 33 4.44 -19.87 -17.12
N GLU A 34 5.55 -20.14 -17.80
CA GLU A 34 6.90 -19.91 -17.29
C GLU A 34 7.14 -18.44 -16.96
N LYS A 35 6.69 -17.53 -17.83
CA LYS A 35 6.82 -16.10 -17.58
C LYS A 35 6.04 -15.66 -16.35
N ILE A 36 4.83 -16.17 -16.14
CA ILE A 36 4.02 -15.89 -14.94
C ILE A 36 4.74 -16.40 -13.69
N LYS A 37 5.26 -17.64 -13.71
CA LYS A 37 6.04 -18.20 -12.58
C LYS A 37 7.26 -17.34 -12.25
N SER A 38 7.98 -16.88 -13.28
CA SER A 38 9.15 -16.00 -13.11
C SER A 38 8.77 -14.64 -12.51
N LEU A 39 7.64 -14.05 -12.95
CA LEU A 39 7.12 -12.80 -12.38
C LEU A 39 6.73 -13.00 -10.91
N GLU A 40 6.00 -14.06 -10.59
CA GLU A 40 5.64 -14.43 -9.20
C GLU A 40 6.89 -14.59 -8.32
N ALA A 41 7.92 -15.29 -8.81
CA ALA A 41 9.17 -15.51 -8.08
C ALA A 41 9.94 -14.18 -7.85
N SER A 42 10.02 -13.32 -8.87
CA SER A 42 10.67 -12.01 -8.74
C SER A 42 9.97 -11.10 -7.74
N PHE A 43 8.63 -11.15 -7.71
CA PHE A 43 7.83 -10.38 -6.77
C PHE A 43 8.04 -10.85 -5.32
N LYS A 44 8.00 -12.18 -5.08
CA LYS A 44 8.29 -12.75 -3.76
C LYS A 44 9.68 -12.38 -3.27
N ARG A 45 10.69 -12.47 -4.14
CA ARG A 45 12.06 -12.08 -3.80
C ARG A 45 12.16 -10.61 -3.39
N ALA A 46 11.41 -9.72 -4.06
CA ALA A 46 11.36 -8.31 -3.71
C ALA A 46 10.66 -8.07 -2.36
N GLU A 47 9.56 -8.78 -2.08
CA GLU A 47 8.87 -8.72 -0.78
C GLU A 47 9.72 -9.26 0.37
N ASP A 48 10.39 -10.40 0.18
CA ASP A 48 11.30 -10.99 1.17
C ASP A 48 12.48 -10.04 1.45
N TRP A 49 13.06 -9.44 0.40
CA TRP A 49 14.11 -8.43 0.56
C TRP A 49 13.59 -7.21 1.32
N ARG A 50 12.39 -6.72 1.00
CA ARG A 50 11.78 -5.57 1.69
C ARG A 50 11.52 -5.87 3.17
N ALA A 51 11.05 -7.08 3.50
CA ALA A 51 10.75 -7.48 4.87
C ALA A 51 11.99 -7.64 5.76
N ASN A 52 13.09 -8.18 5.20
CA ASN A 52 14.28 -8.55 5.97
C ASN A 52 15.44 -7.54 5.85
N THR A 53 15.76 -7.11 4.64
CA THR A 53 16.95 -6.29 4.33
C THR A 53 16.60 -4.82 4.12
N GLY A 54 15.41 -4.54 3.59
CA GLY A 54 14.88 -3.19 3.35
C GLY A 54 14.60 -2.38 4.62
N GLN A 55 14.63 -3.01 5.80
CA GLN A 55 14.40 -2.36 7.09
C GLN A 55 15.46 -1.29 7.44
N GLY A 56 16.66 -1.37 6.85
CA GLY A 56 17.74 -0.39 7.04
C GLY A 56 17.82 0.68 5.95
N VAL A 57 16.98 0.61 4.91
CA VAL A 57 16.94 1.61 3.83
C VAL A 57 15.92 2.67 4.23
N THR A 58 16.40 3.80 4.75
CA THR A 58 15.54 4.91 5.22
C THR A 58 15.05 5.82 4.09
N ASP A 59 15.76 5.84 2.96
CA ASP A 59 15.41 6.70 1.83
C ASP A 59 14.46 5.99 0.86
N GLU A 60 13.25 6.54 0.71
CA GLU A 60 12.20 5.97 -0.16
C GLU A 60 12.64 5.85 -1.63
N GLY A 61 13.51 6.75 -2.10
CA GLY A 61 14.09 6.69 -3.44
C GLY A 61 15.01 5.49 -3.65
N ASP A 62 15.81 5.16 -2.64
CA ASP A 62 16.71 4.01 -2.67
C ASP A 62 15.95 2.69 -2.52
N LEU A 63 14.88 2.70 -1.74
CA LEU A 63 13.96 1.56 -1.63
C LEU A 63 13.32 1.25 -2.98
N LYS A 64 12.79 2.27 -3.67
CA LYS A 64 12.16 2.09 -4.99
C LYS A 64 13.16 1.65 -6.05
N SER A 65 14.37 2.20 -6.03
CA SER A 65 15.43 1.81 -7.00
C SER A 65 15.92 0.38 -6.76
N ALA A 66 16.02 -0.05 -5.50
CA ALA A 66 16.36 -1.42 -5.15
C ALA A 66 15.25 -2.40 -5.55
N LEU A 67 13.99 -2.08 -5.25
CA LEU A 67 12.84 -2.89 -5.67
C LEU A 67 12.76 -3.01 -7.20
N ALA A 68 13.04 -1.95 -7.95
CA ALA A 68 13.08 -1.99 -9.42
C ALA A 68 14.17 -2.93 -9.96
N LYS A 69 15.32 -3.06 -9.28
CA LYS A 69 16.38 -4.02 -9.64
C LYS A 69 15.96 -5.47 -9.39
N LEU A 70 15.22 -5.73 -8.31
CA LEU A 70 14.74 -7.06 -7.92
C LEU A 70 13.50 -7.50 -8.71
N CYS A 71 12.57 -6.58 -8.93
CA CYS A 71 11.31 -6.80 -9.64
C CYS A 71 10.96 -5.56 -10.48
N PRO A 72 11.31 -5.55 -11.78
CA PRO A 72 11.07 -4.39 -12.65
C PRO A 72 9.61 -3.97 -12.78
N TYR A 73 8.68 -4.90 -12.56
CA TYR A 73 7.23 -4.69 -12.68
C TYR A 73 6.53 -4.66 -11.32
N TYR A 74 7.27 -4.35 -10.25
CA TYR A 74 6.77 -4.41 -8.88
C TYR A 74 5.46 -3.64 -8.67
N ASP A 75 5.41 -2.37 -9.09
CA ASP A 75 4.22 -1.51 -8.93
C ASP A 75 2.99 -2.03 -9.69
N GLN A 76 3.21 -2.73 -10.82
CA GLN A 76 2.13 -3.30 -11.64
C GLN A 76 1.65 -4.65 -11.10
N LEU A 77 2.55 -5.42 -10.47
CA LEU A 77 2.25 -6.73 -9.90
C LEU A 77 1.63 -6.60 -8.50
N ALA A 78 2.01 -5.59 -7.71
CA ALA A 78 1.60 -5.43 -6.31
C ALA A 78 0.08 -5.45 -6.09
N PRO A 79 -0.77 -4.78 -6.91
CA PRO A 79 -2.23 -4.82 -6.72
C PRO A 79 -2.82 -6.23 -6.82
N VAL A 80 -2.25 -7.08 -7.68
CA VAL A 80 -2.74 -8.45 -7.92
C VAL A 80 -2.09 -9.46 -6.97
N MET A 81 -0.83 -9.24 -6.63
CA MET A 81 -0.02 -10.17 -5.86
C MET A 81 -0.22 -10.01 -4.35
N LEU A 82 -0.41 -8.78 -3.83
CA LEU A 82 -0.60 -8.53 -2.38
C LEU A 82 -1.93 -9.07 -1.84
N GLU A 83 -2.96 -9.16 -2.69
CA GLU A 83 -4.26 -9.73 -2.31
C GLU A 83 -4.18 -11.25 -2.05
N ARG A 84 -3.17 -11.91 -2.62
CA ARG A 84 -3.02 -13.37 -2.57
C ARG A 84 -2.20 -13.79 -1.36
N ALA A 85 -2.78 -14.59 -0.45
CA ALA A 85 -2.09 -15.10 0.74
C ALA A 85 -0.73 -15.79 0.46
N SER A 86 -0.50 -16.30 -0.76
CA SER A 86 0.74 -16.97 -1.16
C SER A 86 1.94 -16.06 -1.44
N THR A 87 1.79 -14.74 -1.31
CA THR A 87 2.87 -13.74 -1.51
C THR A 87 3.40 -13.17 -0.20
N ARG A 88 2.80 -13.56 0.93
CA ARG A 88 3.35 -13.28 2.26
C ARG A 88 4.60 -14.15 2.48
N PRO A 89 5.73 -13.57 2.93
CA PRO A 89 6.93 -14.32 3.31
C PRO A 89 6.57 -15.43 4.29
N LEU A 90 6.98 -16.67 4.00
CA LEU A 90 6.61 -17.86 4.77
C LEU A 90 7.38 -18.01 6.10
N TYR A 91 8.23 -17.07 6.48
CA TYR A 91 9.00 -17.19 7.72
C TYR A 91 9.35 -15.80 8.28
N SER A 92 8.67 -15.41 9.37
CA SER A 92 9.29 -14.58 10.41
C SER A 92 9.84 -15.56 11.42
N SER A 93 11.14 -15.53 11.66
CA SER A 93 11.88 -16.44 12.55
C SER A 93 11.62 -16.19 14.04
N ASP A 94 10.35 -16.02 14.45
CA ASP A 94 10.01 -15.72 15.85
C ASP A 94 8.72 -16.42 16.33
N ALA A 95 8.51 -17.67 15.90
CA ALA A 95 7.48 -18.54 16.45
C ALA A 95 7.95 -20.00 16.47
N LEU A 96 8.97 -20.28 17.27
CA LEU A 96 9.12 -21.63 17.83
C LEU A 96 7.98 -21.81 18.83
N HIS A 97 6.98 -22.64 18.50
CA HIS A 97 6.47 -23.69 19.39
C HIS A 97 5.38 -24.51 18.66
N ASP A 98 5.64 -25.82 18.57
CA ASP A 98 4.67 -26.92 18.65
C ASP A 98 3.58 -27.01 17.57
N ARG A 99 3.79 -27.85 16.54
CA ARG A 99 3.17 -29.18 16.39
C ARG A 99 3.34 -29.71 14.97
N GLY A 100 3.82 -30.94 14.87
CA GLY A 100 4.12 -31.62 13.63
C GLY A 100 2.90 -32.00 12.80
N ASN A 101 3.12 -32.13 11.49
CA ASN A 101 2.87 -33.37 10.74
C ASN A 101 3.53 -33.17 9.37
N ILE A 102 4.68 -33.82 9.17
CA ILE A 102 5.27 -33.97 7.85
C ILE A 102 4.51 -35.14 7.23
N ASP A 103 3.71 -34.88 6.20
CA ASP A 103 3.29 -35.94 5.31
C ASP A 103 3.74 -35.59 3.90
N SER A 104 4.73 -36.39 3.50
CA SER A 104 5.36 -36.45 2.20
C SER A 104 4.64 -37.57 1.46
N ASP A 105 3.85 -37.24 0.46
CA ASP A 105 3.23 -38.24 -0.43
C ASP A 105 3.44 -37.73 -1.86
N SER A 106 4.59 -38.00 -2.47
CA SER A 106 4.98 -39.25 -3.13
C SER A 106 4.09 -39.56 -4.34
N GLU A 107 4.53 -38.99 -5.46
CA GLU A 107 4.15 -39.35 -6.83
C GLU A 107 4.10 -40.89 -7.00
N SER A 108 2.99 -41.43 -7.49
CA SER A 108 2.94 -42.81 -7.96
C SER A 108 2.13 -42.90 -9.25
N GLU A 109 2.89 -43.02 -10.34
CA GLU A 109 2.46 -43.40 -11.68
C GLU A 109 1.88 -44.83 -11.65
N SER A 110 0.70 -45.05 -12.23
CA SER A 110 0.36 -46.37 -12.76
C SER A 110 -0.56 -46.27 -13.98
N ASP A 111 0.04 -46.66 -15.10
CA ASP A 111 -0.57 -47.04 -16.38
C ASP A 111 -1.48 -48.27 -16.20
N VAL A 112 -2.69 -48.24 -16.76
CA VAL A 112 -3.44 -49.44 -17.15
C VAL A 112 -4.34 -49.15 -18.35
N GLU A 113 -3.91 -49.61 -19.52
CA GLU A 113 -4.78 -49.90 -20.66
C GLU A 113 -5.75 -51.04 -20.33
N ASN A 114 -7.02 -50.97 -20.78
CA ASN A 114 -7.64 -51.92 -21.73
C ASN A 114 -9.18 -51.77 -21.78
N GLN A 115 -9.73 -51.95 -22.98
CA GLN A 115 -11.10 -51.77 -23.49
C GLN A 115 -12.15 -52.79 -22.96
N PRO A 116 -13.35 -52.94 -23.57
CA PRO A 116 -14.55 -52.12 -23.43
C PRO A 116 -15.73 -52.95 -22.85
N SER A 117 -16.68 -52.34 -22.15
CA SER A 117 -17.90 -53.05 -21.73
C SER A 117 -19.16 -52.19 -21.90
N SER A 118 -20.04 -52.74 -22.71
CA SER A 118 -21.40 -52.32 -23.02
C SER A 118 -22.28 -52.20 -21.77
N ILE A 119 -22.77 -50.99 -21.46
CA ILE A 119 -23.92 -50.79 -20.55
C ILE A 119 -24.86 -49.75 -21.16
N GLY A 120 -26.15 -50.09 -21.12
CA GLY A 120 -27.25 -49.51 -21.87
C GLY A 120 -27.52 -48.03 -21.63
N ILE A 121 -27.91 -47.38 -22.73
CA ILE A 121 -28.40 -46.01 -22.78
C ILE A 121 -29.81 -45.98 -22.18
N SER A 122 -29.95 -45.45 -20.96
CA SER A 122 -31.22 -44.96 -20.44
C SER A 122 -31.27 -43.43 -20.59
N VAL A 123 -32.05 -42.99 -21.57
CA VAL A 123 -32.31 -41.56 -21.85
C VAL A 123 -33.17 -40.98 -20.73
N ALA A 124 -32.53 -40.34 -19.75
CA ALA A 124 -33.21 -39.44 -18.83
C ALA A 124 -33.38 -38.07 -19.52
N LYS A 125 -34.64 -37.67 -19.74
CA LYS A 125 -35.03 -36.32 -20.19
C LYS A 125 -34.64 -35.29 -19.12
N TYR A 126 -33.52 -34.61 -19.31
CA TYR A 126 -33.22 -33.37 -18.60
C TYR A 126 -33.73 -32.19 -19.43
N GLY A 127 -34.60 -31.38 -18.83
CA GLY A 127 -35.10 -30.15 -19.43
C GLY A 127 -33.95 -29.27 -19.91
N SER A 128 -34.01 -28.87 -21.18
CA SER A 128 -33.03 -28.02 -21.83
C SER A 128 -33.02 -26.62 -21.21
N LYS A 129 -32.24 -26.43 -20.15
CA LYS A 129 -31.75 -25.08 -19.80
C LYS A 129 -30.80 -24.68 -20.93
N LYS A 130 -31.21 -23.70 -21.72
CA LYS A 130 -30.45 -23.08 -22.81
C LYS A 130 -29.05 -22.76 -22.29
N ARG A 131 -28.03 -23.49 -22.76
CA ARG A 131 -26.64 -23.25 -22.38
C ARG A 131 -26.28 -21.86 -22.92
N LYS A 132 -25.88 -20.94 -22.05
CA LYS A 132 -25.43 -19.60 -22.47
C LYS A 132 -24.29 -19.76 -23.47
N SER A 133 -24.28 -18.91 -24.49
CA SER A 133 -23.16 -18.89 -25.43
C SER A 133 -21.91 -18.48 -24.66
N VAL A 134 -20.76 -19.04 -25.04
CA VAL A 134 -19.44 -18.65 -24.51
C VAL A 134 -19.28 -17.12 -24.55
N GLU A 135 -19.79 -16.47 -25.60
CA GLU A 135 -19.78 -15.01 -25.78
C GLU A 135 -20.60 -14.23 -24.73
N GLU A 136 -21.71 -14.79 -24.26
CA GLU A 136 -22.56 -14.17 -23.23
C GLU A 136 -21.87 -14.24 -21.85
N GLU A 137 -21.20 -15.36 -21.56
CA GLU A 137 -20.38 -15.49 -20.35
C GLU A 137 -19.18 -14.52 -20.37
N TRP A 138 -18.56 -14.31 -21.53
CA TRP A 138 -17.48 -13.33 -21.72
C TRP A 138 -17.92 -11.89 -21.47
N ASN A 139 -19.10 -11.51 -21.95
CA ASN A 139 -19.66 -10.18 -21.74
C ASN A 139 -20.02 -9.95 -20.26
N ASP A 140 -20.57 -10.96 -19.59
CA ASP A 140 -20.86 -10.90 -18.15
C ASP A 140 -19.58 -10.69 -17.32
N ILE A 141 -18.49 -11.43 -17.63
CA ILE A 141 -17.19 -11.28 -16.95
C ILE A 141 -16.59 -9.90 -17.19
N ARG A 142 -16.62 -9.40 -18.43
CA ARG A 142 -16.08 -8.07 -18.77
C ARG A 142 -16.86 -6.96 -18.05
N SER A 143 -18.18 -7.08 -17.99
CA SER A 143 -19.04 -6.14 -17.29
C SER A 143 -18.79 -6.16 -15.78
N SER A 144 -18.61 -7.36 -15.19
CA SER A 144 -18.21 -7.51 -13.79
C SER A 144 -16.87 -6.85 -13.48
N MET A 145 -15.84 -7.09 -14.29
CA MET A 145 -14.52 -6.49 -14.08
C MET A 145 -14.52 -4.97 -14.23
N LEU A 146 -15.31 -4.43 -15.17
CA LEU A 146 -15.46 -2.99 -15.32
C LEU A 146 -16.10 -2.35 -14.09
N LYS A 147 -17.13 -3.00 -13.53
CA LYS A 147 -17.79 -2.53 -12.30
C LYS A 147 -16.83 -2.57 -11.10
N VAL A 148 -16.07 -3.65 -10.93
CA VAL A 148 -15.07 -3.76 -9.86
C VAL A 148 -14.02 -2.66 -10.00
N LYS A 149 -13.51 -2.43 -11.21
CA LYS A 149 -12.55 -1.34 -11.46
C LYS A 149 -13.14 0.04 -11.16
N GLN A 150 -14.37 0.31 -11.58
CA GLN A 150 -15.06 1.56 -11.26
C GLN A 150 -15.27 1.74 -9.75
N GLU A 151 -15.61 0.68 -9.03
CA GLU A 151 -15.75 0.71 -7.57
C GLU A 151 -14.40 0.96 -6.87
N GLU A 152 -13.33 0.34 -7.34
CA GLU A 152 -11.98 0.58 -6.81
C GLU A 152 -11.51 2.01 -7.06
N ASP A 153 -11.70 2.52 -8.28
CA ASP A 153 -11.36 3.91 -8.63
C ASP A 153 -12.19 4.89 -7.81
N ALA A 154 -13.49 4.61 -7.59
CA ALA A 154 -14.34 5.41 -6.71
C ALA A 154 -13.88 5.36 -5.25
N LYS A 155 -13.49 4.20 -4.72
CA LYS A 155 -12.93 4.05 -3.37
C LYS A 155 -11.60 4.81 -3.24
N ARG A 156 -10.73 4.73 -4.24
CA ARG A 156 -9.46 5.47 -4.29
C ARG A 156 -9.69 6.98 -4.28
N MET A 157 -10.61 7.47 -5.12
CA MET A 157 -10.99 8.88 -5.12
C MET A 157 -11.56 9.33 -3.76
N LYS A 158 -12.38 8.49 -3.12
CA LYS A 158 -12.93 8.80 -1.79
C LYS A 158 -11.84 8.88 -0.71
N ILE A 159 -10.87 7.97 -0.76
CA ILE A 159 -9.73 7.96 0.17
C ILE A 159 -8.87 9.21 -0.04
N GLU A 160 -8.55 9.55 -1.29
CA GLU A 160 -7.79 10.77 -1.61
C GLU A 160 -8.52 12.05 -1.17
N GLU A 161 -9.83 12.15 -1.43
CA GLU A 161 -10.66 13.27 -0.97
C GLU A 161 -10.62 13.40 0.57
N GLN A 162 -10.75 12.28 1.29
CA GLN A 162 -10.67 12.26 2.75
C GLN A 162 -9.29 12.66 3.27
N LYS A 163 -8.21 12.18 2.64
CA LYS A 163 -6.84 12.56 2.99
C LYS A 163 -6.61 14.06 2.78
N LEU A 164 -7.06 14.61 1.65
CA LEU A 164 -6.93 16.04 1.36
C LEU A 164 -7.71 16.88 2.37
N ALA A 165 -8.94 16.47 2.71
CA ALA A 165 -9.75 17.16 3.73
C ALA A 165 -9.10 17.14 5.13
N LEU A 166 -8.43 16.04 5.49
CA LEU A 166 -7.68 15.95 6.74
C LEU A 166 -6.41 16.81 6.71
N ALA A 167 -5.71 16.88 5.58
CA ALA A 167 -4.53 17.73 5.42
C ALA A 167 -4.88 19.21 5.59
N VAL A 168 -5.94 19.69 4.92
CA VAL A 168 -6.43 21.07 5.06
C VAL A 168 -6.81 21.39 6.51
N LYS A 169 -7.49 20.48 7.22
CA LYS A 169 -7.83 20.66 8.63
C LYS A 169 -6.60 20.71 9.54
N LYS A 170 -5.56 19.93 9.23
CA LYS A 170 -4.31 19.92 10.00
C LYS A 170 -3.57 21.24 9.80
N GLU A 171 -3.47 21.71 8.57
CA GLU A 171 -2.84 22.99 8.22
C GLU A 171 -3.57 24.17 8.89
N ASP A 172 -4.90 24.20 8.89
CA ASP A 172 -5.69 25.23 9.57
C ASP A 172 -5.45 25.24 11.09
N ARG A 173 -5.36 24.05 11.72
CA ARG A 173 -4.99 23.95 13.15
C ARG A 173 -3.58 24.45 13.41
N GLU A 174 -2.63 24.09 12.56
CA GLU A 174 -1.23 24.50 12.69
C GLU A 174 -1.07 26.01 12.52
N SER A 175 -1.75 26.59 11.52
CA SER A 175 -1.80 28.04 11.31
C SER A 175 -2.37 28.77 12.54
N LYS A 176 -3.46 28.29 13.13
CA LYS A 176 -4.06 28.87 14.34
C LYS A 176 -3.13 28.79 15.55
N LEU A 177 -2.43 27.67 15.72
CA LEU A 177 -1.43 27.53 16.78
C LEU A 177 -0.26 28.49 16.56
N GLY A 178 0.20 28.64 15.32
CA GLY A 178 1.24 29.61 14.95
C GLY A 178 0.85 31.05 15.29
N GLU A 179 -0.39 31.44 14.97
CA GLU A 179 -0.92 32.77 15.29
C GLU A 179 -0.99 33.03 16.79
N VAL A 180 -1.52 32.07 17.57
CA VAL A 180 -1.57 32.19 19.04
C VAL A 180 -0.17 32.27 19.65
N ASN A 181 0.77 31.45 19.17
CA ASN A 181 2.15 31.49 19.64
C ASN A 181 2.83 32.83 19.34
N LEU A 182 2.56 33.42 18.17
CA LEU A 182 3.07 34.74 17.81
C LEU A 182 2.52 35.82 18.75
N VAL A 183 1.22 35.79 19.06
CA VAL A 183 0.60 36.72 20.02
C VAL A 183 1.21 36.58 21.41
N ILE A 184 1.41 35.35 21.90
CA ILE A 184 2.05 35.08 23.19
C ILE A 184 3.48 35.62 23.21
N MET A 185 4.24 35.40 22.13
CA MET A 185 5.62 35.90 22.02
C MET A 185 5.66 37.43 22.06
N GLN A 186 4.75 38.10 21.34
CA GLN A 186 4.65 39.56 21.35
C GLN A 186 4.23 40.10 22.72
N ALA A 187 3.29 39.44 23.41
CA ALA A 187 2.88 39.83 24.75
C ALA A 187 4.04 39.72 25.75
N LYS A 188 4.78 38.60 25.72
CA LYS A 188 5.98 38.41 26.55
C LYS A 188 7.06 39.45 26.28
N ALA A 189 7.27 39.81 25.01
CA ALA A 189 8.23 40.86 24.65
C ALA A 189 7.81 42.23 25.22
N ARG A 190 6.52 42.57 25.15
CA ARG A 190 5.98 43.81 25.75
C ARG A 190 6.09 43.80 27.27
N GLU A 191 5.77 42.68 27.90
CA GLU A 191 5.92 42.51 29.36
C GLU A 191 7.38 42.66 29.79
N ALA A 192 8.33 42.10 29.05
CA ALA A 192 9.75 42.24 29.35
C ALA A 192 10.20 43.71 29.31
N VAL A 193 9.82 44.45 28.26
CA VAL A 193 10.12 45.87 28.14
C VAL A 193 9.48 46.69 29.27
N MET A 194 8.22 46.40 29.60
CA MET A 194 7.54 47.06 30.70
C MET A 194 8.17 46.73 32.05
N HIS A 195 8.59 45.48 32.26
CA HIS A 195 9.25 45.04 33.47
C HIS A 195 10.58 45.77 33.66
N GLU A 196 11.42 45.82 32.63
CA GLU A 196 12.69 46.54 32.65
C GLU A 196 12.50 48.04 32.97
N LYS A 197 11.55 48.69 32.30
CA LYS A 197 11.21 50.09 32.59
C LYS A 197 10.74 50.30 34.03
N THR A 198 9.94 49.37 34.55
CA THR A 198 9.45 49.43 35.94
C THR A 198 10.61 49.30 36.93
N GLN A 199 11.56 48.38 36.67
CA GLN A 199 12.76 48.22 37.49
C GLN A 199 13.62 49.49 37.49
N LEU A 200 13.83 50.10 36.32
CA LEU A 200 14.55 51.38 36.22
C LEU A 200 13.86 52.48 37.03
N LEU A 201 12.54 52.62 36.92
CA LEU A 201 11.78 53.62 37.66
C LEU A 201 11.82 53.39 39.18
N LEU A 202 11.74 52.13 39.63
CA LEU A 202 11.87 51.76 41.04
C LEU A 202 13.26 52.10 41.58
N ALA A 203 14.31 51.76 40.83
CA ALA A 203 15.69 52.07 41.21
C ALA A 203 15.93 53.59 41.29
N ARG A 204 15.41 54.36 40.34
CA ARG A 204 15.49 55.83 40.37
C ARG A 204 14.79 56.41 41.60
N ARG A 205 13.59 55.91 41.93
CA ARG A 205 12.85 56.36 43.11
C ARG A 205 13.62 56.06 44.40
N GLN A 206 14.26 54.89 44.50
CA GLN A 206 15.10 54.56 45.65
C GLN A 206 16.29 55.51 45.81
N LEU A 207 16.94 55.92 44.71
CA LEU A 207 18.03 56.90 44.74
C LEU A 207 17.55 58.30 45.13
N GLN A 208 16.37 58.71 44.66
CA GLN A 208 15.74 59.97 45.09
C GLN A 208 15.43 59.96 46.59
N ASP A 209 14.83 58.87 47.10
CA ASP A 209 14.50 58.70 48.52
C ASP A 209 15.76 58.69 49.41
N ALA A 210 16.90 58.26 48.85
CA ALA A 210 18.22 58.32 49.50
C ALA A 210 18.91 59.70 49.41
N GLY A 211 18.30 60.69 48.75
CA GLY A 211 18.79 62.07 48.65
C GLY A 211 19.78 62.32 47.50
N VAL A 212 19.88 61.43 46.52
CA VAL A 212 20.73 61.63 45.33
C VAL A 212 20.12 62.69 44.41
N ASN A 213 20.95 63.57 43.84
CA ASN A 213 20.50 64.67 43.00
C ASN A 213 19.98 64.18 41.64
N GLN A 214 18.94 64.84 41.10
CA GLN A 214 18.25 64.39 39.89
C GLN A 214 19.19 64.26 38.68
N ASP A 215 20.09 65.22 38.48
CA ASP A 215 21.08 65.21 37.38
C ASP A 215 22.06 64.03 37.46
N GLU A 216 22.39 63.57 38.67
CA GLU A 216 23.24 62.40 38.88
C GLU A 216 22.47 61.10 38.59
N ILE A 217 21.20 61.03 38.97
CA ILE A 217 20.32 59.91 38.66
C ILE A 217 20.10 59.78 37.14
N ASP A 218 19.92 60.90 36.43
CA ASP A 218 19.78 60.92 34.97
C ASP A 218 21.05 60.46 34.24
N LYS A 219 22.24 60.73 34.79
CA LYS A 219 23.50 60.17 34.28
C LYS A 219 23.66 58.68 34.57
N MET A 220 23.20 58.20 35.72
CA MET A 220 23.39 56.81 36.17
C MET A 220 22.37 55.84 35.56
N LEU A 221 21.12 56.28 35.40
CA LEU A 221 19.99 55.45 34.94
C LEU A 221 19.19 56.19 33.86
N PRO A 222 19.74 56.30 32.63
CA PRO A 222 19.05 56.93 31.52
C PRO A 222 17.82 56.12 31.09
N ILE A 223 16.78 56.82 30.64
CA ILE A 223 15.52 56.27 30.11
C ILE A 223 15.39 56.63 28.64
#